data_AF-A0A5F8HF89-F1
#
_entry.id   AF-A0A5F8HF89-F1
#
_cell.length_a   1.000
_cell.length_b   1.000
_cell.length_c   1.000
_cell.angle_alpha   90.00
_cell.angle_beta   90.00
_cell.angle_gamma   90.00
#
_symmetry.space_group_name_H-M   'P 1'
#
loop_
_entity.id
_entity.type
_entity.pdbx_description
1 polymer ?
#
loop_
_entity_poly.entity_id
_entity_poly.type
_entity_poly.pdbx_seq_one_letter_code
_entity_poly.pdbx_strand_id
1 'polypeptide(L)'
;MKAVAVCLFLMPISIFKKYCVLQIFQLDCSGYEKLPSGVSPPCIRIYEPVCSSNGKTYINRCFCCIAVQRSDNKIKFSHYGWC
;
A
#
# COMPACT_ATOMS: atom_id res chain seq x y z
N MET A 1 17.15 -14.91 -2.29
CA MET A 1 17.95 -14.70 -3.52
C MET A 1 17.00 -14.30 -4.64
N LYS A 2 16.67 -13.01 -4.77
CA LYS A 2 15.86 -12.53 -5.91
C LYS A 2 16.81 -11.78 -6.83
N ALA A 3 17.00 -12.33 -8.02
CA ALA A 3 17.87 -11.74 -9.03
C ALA A 3 17.38 -10.34 -9.39
N VAL A 4 18.28 -9.35 -9.31
CA VAL A 4 18.03 -8.02 -9.84
C VAL A 4 19.25 -7.65 -10.68
N ALA A 5 19.03 -7.59 -11.98
CA ALA A 5 19.87 -6.87 -12.91
C ALA A 5 18.97 -6.42 -14.05
N VAL A 6 19.06 -5.16 -14.45
CA VAL A 6 19.45 -4.76 -15.80
C VAL A 6 19.54 -3.23 -15.82
N CYS A 7 20.77 -2.76 -16.04
CA CYS A 7 21.09 -1.38 -16.36
C CYS A 7 20.59 -1.02 -17.77
N LEU A 8 20.81 0.26 -18.13
CA LEU A 8 21.12 0.75 -19.49
C LEU A 8 20.02 1.57 -20.19
N PHE A 9 20.03 2.87 -19.92
CA PHE A 9 20.24 4.01 -20.85
C PHE A 9 19.76 4.00 -22.32
N LEU A 10 19.03 3.02 -22.85
CA LEU A 10 18.61 2.98 -24.26
C LEU A 10 17.21 2.37 -24.47
N MET A 11 16.18 2.81 -23.74
CA MET A 11 14.82 2.32 -23.99
C MET A 11 13.87 3.48 -24.37
N PRO A 12 12.99 3.29 -25.38
CA PRO A 12 12.09 4.32 -25.87
C PRO A 12 11.18 4.85 -24.76
N ILE A 13 10.77 6.12 -24.86
CA ILE A 13 10.01 6.88 -23.84
C ILE A 13 8.78 6.13 -23.31
N SER A 14 8.19 5.24 -24.12
CA SER A 14 7.05 4.36 -23.77
C SER A 14 7.37 3.33 -22.67
N ILE A 15 8.63 2.89 -22.54
CA ILE A 15 9.09 1.96 -21.49
C ILE A 15 9.50 2.74 -20.23
N PHE A 16 9.86 4.03 -20.36
CA PHE A 16 10.20 4.91 -19.24
C PHE A 16 9.06 5.05 -18.22
N LYS A 17 7.79 4.98 -18.66
CA LYS A 17 6.63 4.92 -17.74
C LYS A 17 6.64 3.72 -16.78
N LYS A 18 7.33 2.63 -17.13
CA LYS A 18 7.43 1.42 -16.30
C LYS A 18 8.62 1.45 -15.33
N TYR A 19 9.68 2.18 -15.66
CA TYR A 19 10.92 2.25 -14.87
C TYR A 19 11.17 3.60 -14.17
N CYS A 20 10.45 4.68 -14.52
CA CYS A 20 10.32 5.92 -13.73
C CYS A 20 9.42 5.74 -12.50
N VAL A 21 8.84 4.56 -12.33
CA VAL A 21 8.21 4.10 -11.09
C VAL A 21 9.30 3.43 -10.27
N LEU A 22 10.28 4.24 -9.84
CA LEU A 22 11.12 3.88 -8.71
C LEU A 22 10.16 3.74 -7.53
N GLN A 23 9.72 2.50 -7.27
CA GLN A 23 9.07 2.12 -6.02
C GLN A 23 8.06 3.18 -5.54
N ILE A 24 6.96 3.43 -6.30
CA ILE A 24 5.81 4.08 -5.65
C ILE A 24 5.58 3.18 -4.45
N PHE A 25 5.72 3.75 -3.26
CA PHE A 25 5.60 3.08 -1.98
C PHE A 25 4.11 2.74 -1.82
N GLN A 26 3.64 1.82 -2.66
CA GLN A 26 2.29 1.31 -2.68
C GLN A 26 2.21 0.44 -1.43
N LEU A 27 1.29 0.77 -0.55
CA LEU A 27 0.98 -0.11 0.55
C LEU A 27 0.30 -1.37 -0.01
N ASP A 28 1.00 -2.50 0.00
CA ASP A 28 0.43 -3.79 -0.39
C ASP A 28 -0.39 -4.37 0.77
N CYS A 29 -1.71 -4.45 0.58
CA CYS A 29 -2.63 -5.02 1.54
C CYS A 29 -2.91 -6.52 1.35
N SER A 30 -2.20 -7.19 0.42
CA SER A 30 -2.42 -8.61 0.13
C SER A 30 -2.11 -9.55 1.31
N GLY A 31 -1.24 -9.13 2.24
CA GLY A 31 -0.96 -9.86 3.48
C GLY A 31 -1.98 -9.66 4.61
N TYR A 32 -3.04 -8.89 4.38
CA TYR A 32 -4.09 -8.62 5.35
C TYR A 32 -5.37 -9.30 4.88
N GLU A 33 -5.67 -10.49 5.40
CA GLU A 33 -6.89 -11.21 5.01
C GLU A 33 -8.12 -10.65 5.72
N LYS A 34 -9.28 -10.74 5.06
CA LYS A 34 -10.57 -10.37 5.66
C LYS A 34 -10.94 -11.42 6.71
N LEU A 35 -10.83 -11.06 7.98
CA LEU A 35 -11.24 -11.93 9.08
C LEU A 35 -12.77 -11.96 9.23
N PRO A 36 -13.33 -13.04 9.84
CA PRO A 36 -14.74 -13.13 10.17
C PRO A 36 -15.23 -11.95 11.01
N SER A 37 -16.52 -11.65 10.91
CA SER A 37 -17.19 -10.64 11.74
C SER A 37 -16.96 -10.93 13.23
N GLY A 38 -16.56 -9.90 13.98
CA GLY A 38 -16.25 -10.02 15.41
C GLY A 38 -14.79 -10.32 15.73
N VAL A 39 -13.96 -10.66 14.72
CA VAL A 39 -12.52 -10.88 14.91
C VAL A 39 -11.74 -9.65 14.47
N SER A 40 -10.82 -9.20 15.32
CA SER A 40 -9.91 -8.09 15.03
C SER A 40 -8.50 -8.62 14.80
N PRO A 41 -7.90 -8.40 13.63
CA PRO A 41 -6.52 -8.82 13.38
C PRO A 41 -5.54 -8.11 14.34
N PRO A 42 -4.45 -8.79 14.71
CA PRO A 42 -3.42 -8.19 15.56
C PRO A 42 -2.69 -7.08 14.80
N CYS A 43 -2.88 -5.82 15.22
CA CYS A 43 -2.07 -4.69 14.78
C CYS A 43 -1.34 -4.06 15.97
N ILE A 44 -0.03 -3.85 15.80
CA ILE A 44 0.75 -3.02 16.72
C ILE A 44 0.27 -1.57 16.59
N ARG A 45 0.14 -0.87 17.72
CA ARG A 45 -0.22 0.55 17.77
C ARG A 45 1.01 1.46 17.62
N ILE A 46 1.77 1.24 16.55
CA ILE A 46 2.83 2.16 16.15
C ILE A 46 2.21 3.36 15.43
N TYR A 47 2.73 4.56 15.71
CA TYR A 47 2.26 5.80 15.09
C TYR A 47 3.06 6.07 13.81
N GLU A 48 2.47 5.73 12.66
CA GLU A 48 3.00 5.89 11.31
C GLU A 48 1.84 6.29 10.37
N PRO A 49 1.33 7.53 10.45
CA PRO A 49 0.05 7.89 9.83
C PRO A 49 0.03 7.61 8.32
N VAL A 50 -1.12 7.17 7.81
CA VAL A 50 -1.37 6.93 6.38
C VAL A 50 -2.74 7.44 5.97
N CYS A 51 -2.81 8.02 4.77
CA CYS A 51 -4.05 8.50 4.16
C CYS A 51 -4.62 7.46 3.19
N SER A 52 -5.93 7.23 3.25
CA SER A 52 -6.68 6.40 2.31
C SER A 52 -7.41 7.23 1.24
N SER A 53 -7.89 6.57 0.20
CA SER A 53 -8.59 7.18 -0.94
C SER A 53 -9.94 7.80 -0.58
N ASN A 54 -10.48 7.54 0.61
CA ASN A 54 -11.68 8.19 1.13
C ASN A 54 -11.36 9.36 2.09
N GLY A 55 -10.12 9.84 2.11
CA GLY A 55 -9.71 11.01 2.91
C GLY A 55 -9.60 10.74 4.42
N LYS A 56 -9.53 9.48 4.84
CA LYS A 56 -9.37 9.10 6.25
C LYS A 56 -7.92 8.80 6.57
N THR A 57 -7.39 9.40 7.63
CA THR A 57 -6.08 9.03 8.17
C THR A 57 -6.20 7.84 9.12
N TYR A 58 -5.32 6.86 8.94
CA TYR A 58 -5.16 5.72 9.84
C TYR A 58 -3.83 5.85 10.57
N ILE A 59 -3.80 5.43 11.83
CA ILE A 59 -2.60 5.52 12.69
C ILE A 59 -1.39 4.80 12.11
N ASN A 60 -1.62 3.72 11.36
CA ASN A 60 -0.60 3.04 10.58
C ASN A 60 -1.19 2.20 9.44
N ARG A 61 -0.27 1.65 8.65
CA ARG A 61 -0.56 0.80 7.50
C ARG A 61 -1.43 -0.42 7.81
N CYS A 62 -1.28 -1.03 8.99
CA CYS A 62 -2.04 -2.21 9.39
C CYS A 62 -3.53 -1.88 9.51
N PHE A 63 -3.85 -0.79 10.23
CA PHE A 63 -5.22 -0.31 10.37
C PHE A 63 -5.83 0.15 9.04
N CYS A 64 -5.03 0.74 8.16
CA CYS A 64 -5.47 1.09 6.81
C CYS A 64 -5.83 -0.15 5.99
N CYS A 65 -4.97 -1.17 5.95
CA CYS A 65 -5.23 -2.39 5.18
C CYS A 65 -6.44 -3.16 5.69
N ILE A 66 -6.66 -3.22 7.01
CA ILE A 66 -7.89 -3.82 7.55
C ILE A 66 -9.12 -3.09 7.03
N ALA A 67 -9.09 -1.76 6.99
CA ALA A 67 -10.21 -0.98 6.49
C ALA A 67 -10.41 -1.18 4.98
N VAL A 68 -9.34 -1.26 4.20
CA VAL A 68 -9.37 -1.62 2.77
C VAL A 68 -10.09 -2.95 2.57
N GLN A 69 -9.69 -3.98 3.32
CA GLN A 69 -10.23 -5.33 3.19
C GLN A 69 -11.68 -5.46 3.68
N ARG A 70 -12.01 -4.76 4.77
CA ARG A 70 -13.41 -4.66 5.27
C ARG A 70 -14.33 -3.91 4.30
N SER A 71 -13.77 -3.03 3.48
CA SER A 71 -14.51 -2.29 2.46
C SER A 71 -14.56 -3.03 1.12
N ASP A 72 -14.11 -4.30 1.05
CA ASP A 72 -13.99 -5.07 -0.19
C ASP A 72 -13.19 -4.31 -1.27
N ASN A 73 -12.08 -3.70 -0.86
CA ASN A 73 -11.18 -2.90 -1.71
C ASN A 73 -11.83 -1.65 -2.36
N LYS A 74 -13.01 -1.22 -1.89
CA LYS A 74 -13.64 0.05 -2.32
C LYS A 74 -12.82 1.27 -1.92
N ILE A 75 -12.18 1.21 -0.75
CA ILE A 75 -11.17 2.19 -0.34
C ILE A 75 -9.79 1.61 -0.60
N LYS A 76 -8.83 2.47 -0.93
CA LYS A 76 -7.44 2.11 -1.22
C LYS A 76 -6.51 2.96 -0.38
N PHE A 77 -5.25 2.55 -0.26
CA PHE A 77 -4.20 3.44 0.20
C PHE A 77 -4.04 4.62 -0.77
N SER A 78 -3.82 5.82 -0.24
CA SER A 78 -3.55 7.04 -1.01
C SER A 78 -2.07 7.40 -0.91
N HIS A 79 -1.61 7.81 0.29
CA HIS A 79 -0.22 8.16 0.56
C HIS A 79 0.12 8.04 2.05
N TYR A 80 1.42 8.10 2.39
CA TYR A 80 1.89 8.21 3.77
C TYR A 80 1.63 9.60 4.34
N GLY A 81 1.46 9.68 5.66
CA GLY A 81 1.13 10.89 6.38
C GLY A 81 -0.37 11.07 6.60
N TRP A 82 -0.72 12.25 7.05
CA TRP A 82 -2.11 12.68 7.23
C TRP A 82 -2.78 12.95 5.90
N CYS A 83 -4.09 12.77 5.84
CA CYS A 83 -4.93 13.46 4.88
C CYS A 83 -5.11 14.91 5.40
#